data_AF-T0N920-F1
#
_entry.id   AF-T0N920-F1
#
_cell.length_a   1.000
_cell.length_b   1.000
_cell.length_c   1.000
_cell.angle_alpha   90.00
_cell.angle_beta   90.00
_cell.angle_gamma   90.00
#
_symmetry.space_group_name_H-M   'P 1'
#
loop_
_entity.id
_entity.type
_entity.pdbx_description
1 polymer ?
#
loop_
_entity_poly.entity_id
_entity_poly.type
_entity_poly.pdbx_seq_one_letter_code
_entity_poly.pdbx_strand_id
1 'polypeptide(L)'
;MAEKKTETTESYRKNIEKLKLDMRSAMLLARTSNTFSGILGREILDSPDPEIRSFIEFIVSKQKISIRGLVMIAAGEIAFAALLIFLSLSFIVPAFFAYANPDVFLGYLYRATQAVSVSTLADRIVVLIDFVVCVFMLLSALQLLRTASDTLRNAGMRVTEAN
;
A
#
# COMPACT_ATOMS: atom_id res chain seq x y z
N MET A 1 32.32 -16.50 -33.71
CA MET A 1 30.87 -16.77 -33.51
C MET A 1 30.26 -16.06 -32.28
N ALA A 2 31.06 -15.48 -31.37
CA ALA A 2 30.56 -14.75 -30.20
C ALA A 2 30.11 -13.30 -30.49
N GLU A 3 30.76 -12.58 -31.42
CA GLU A 3 30.45 -11.17 -31.74
C GLU A 3 29.04 -10.93 -32.31
N LYS A 4 28.52 -11.86 -33.14
CA LYS A 4 27.19 -11.73 -33.76
C LYS A 4 26.04 -11.84 -32.74
N LYS A 5 26.29 -12.45 -31.58
CA LYS A 5 25.29 -12.68 -30.52
C LYS A 5 25.15 -11.46 -29.59
N THR A 6 26.24 -10.71 -29.40
CA THR A 6 26.25 -9.46 -28.63
C THR A 6 25.57 -8.31 -29.37
N GLU A 7 25.80 -8.19 -30.68
CA GLU A 7 25.25 -7.12 -31.52
C GLU A 7 23.71 -7.19 -31.65
N THR A 8 23.18 -8.41 -31.77
CA THR A 8 21.72 -8.66 -31.78
C THR A 8 21.07 -8.36 -30.43
N THR A 9 21.76 -8.67 -29.32
CA THR A 9 21.24 -8.41 -27.96
C THR A 9 21.18 -6.91 -27.66
N GLU A 10 22.17 -6.12 -28.07
CA GLU A 10 22.12 -4.66 -27.94
C GLU A 10 21.03 -4.03 -28.82
N SER A 11 20.85 -4.53 -30.04
CA SER A 11 19.79 -4.08 -30.94
C SER A 11 18.40 -4.32 -30.33
N TYR A 12 18.16 -5.51 -29.76
CA TYR A 12 16.92 -5.79 -29.04
C TYR A 12 16.73 -4.89 -27.83
N ARG A 13 17.78 -4.59 -27.06
CA ARG A 13 17.72 -3.66 -25.93
C ARG A 13 17.30 -2.26 -26.36
N LYS A 14 17.89 -1.74 -27.44
CA LYS A 14 17.53 -0.42 -28.00
C LYS A 14 16.06 -0.36 -28.44
N ASN A 15 15.58 -1.42 -29.10
CA ASN A 15 14.17 -1.51 -29.50
C ASN A 15 13.22 -1.56 -28.29
N ILE A 16 13.59 -2.27 -27.22
CA ILE A 16 12.82 -2.30 -25.98
C ILE A 16 12.84 -0.93 -25.28
N GLU A 17 13.97 -0.23 -25.24
CA GLU A 17 14.05 1.12 -24.67
C GLU A 17 13.19 2.12 -25.42
N LYS A 18 13.20 2.06 -26.76
CA LYS A 18 12.32 2.88 -27.59
C LYS A 18 10.86 2.58 -27.31
N LEU A 19 10.46 1.31 -27.29
CA LEU A 19 9.10 0.91 -26.97
C LEU A 19 8.66 1.39 -25.57
N LYS A 20 9.56 1.31 -24.58
CA LYS A 20 9.30 1.81 -23.22
C LYS A 20 9.05 3.32 -23.20
N LEU A 21 9.82 4.09 -23.97
CA LEU A 21 9.65 5.54 -24.09
C LEU A 21 8.31 5.89 -24.73
N ASP A 22 7.96 5.19 -25.80
CA ASP A 22 6.71 5.40 -26.56
C ASP A 22 5.48 5.05 -25.70
N MET A 23 5.53 3.91 -25.00
CA MET A 23 4.50 3.53 -24.02
C MET A 23 4.33 4.59 -22.94
N ARG A 24 5.43 5.13 -22.39
CA ARG A 24 5.38 6.17 -21.35
C ARG A 24 4.73 7.45 -21.88
N SER A 25 5.05 7.84 -23.11
CA SER A 25 4.47 9.01 -23.78
C SER A 25 2.96 8.82 -24.00
N ALA A 26 2.54 7.66 -24.48
CA ALA A 26 1.13 7.31 -24.63
C ALA A 26 0.39 7.30 -23.28
N MET A 27 0.99 6.78 -22.21
CA MET A 27 0.41 6.82 -20.86
C MET A 27 0.23 8.24 -20.32
N LEU A 28 1.19 9.14 -20.60
CA LEU A 28 1.08 10.54 -20.19
C LEU A 28 -0.07 11.24 -20.93
N LEU A 29 -0.20 10.99 -22.24
CA LEU A 29 -1.31 11.52 -23.05
C LEU A 29 -2.67 10.96 -22.63
N ALA A 30 -2.74 9.67 -22.31
CA ALA A 30 -3.97 9.05 -21.83
C ALA A 30 -4.41 9.60 -20.46
N ARG A 31 -3.45 10.03 -19.62
CA ARG A 31 -3.76 10.68 -18.33
C ARG A 31 -4.30 12.09 -18.50
N THR A 32 -3.91 12.81 -19.55
CA THR A 32 -4.31 14.21 -19.77
C THR A 32 -5.53 14.35 -20.67
N SER A 33 -5.89 13.32 -21.45
CA SER A 33 -7.02 13.35 -22.38
C SER A 33 -7.84 12.06 -22.36
N ASN A 34 -9.11 12.18 -21.94
CA ASN A 34 -10.08 11.08 -21.99
C ASN A 34 -10.34 10.59 -23.43
N THR A 35 -10.29 11.49 -24.41
CA THR A 35 -10.44 11.16 -25.84
C THR A 35 -9.29 10.29 -26.32
N PHE A 36 -8.05 10.65 -25.98
CA PHE A 36 -6.88 9.84 -26.34
C PHE A 36 -6.92 8.48 -25.65
N SER A 37 -7.32 8.43 -24.37
CA SER A 37 -7.50 7.16 -23.65
C SER A 37 -8.54 6.25 -24.33
N GLY A 38 -9.65 6.80 -24.81
CA GLY A 38 -10.68 6.04 -25.53
C GLY A 38 -10.17 5.48 -26.87
N ILE A 39 -9.47 6.30 -27.65
CA ILE A 39 -8.87 5.89 -28.93
C ILE A 39 -7.81 4.81 -28.70
N LEU A 40 -6.92 5.01 -27.72
CA LEU A 40 -5.87 4.08 -27.38
C LEU A 40 -6.43 2.72 -26.96
N GLY A 41 -7.48 2.73 -26.13
CA GLY A 41 -8.18 1.51 -25.72
C GLY A 41 -8.74 0.75 -26.93
N ARG A 42 -9.40 1.45 -27.86
CA ARG A 42 -9.97 0.84 -29.06
C ARG A 42 -8.90 0.28 -30.01
N GLU A 43 -7.85 1.04 -30.29
CA GLU A 43 -6.80 0.62 -31.23
C GLU A 43 -5.92 -0.51 -30.68
N ILE A 44 -5.75 -0.58 -29.36
CA ILE A 44 -4.88 -1.59 -28.72
C ILE A 44 -5.68 -2.83 -28.31
N LEU A 45 -6.83 -2.69 -27.64
CA LEU A 45 -7.61 -3.83 -27.13
C LEU A 45 -8.51 -4.44 -28.22
N ASP A 46 -9.12 -3.59 -29.05
CA ASP A 46 -9.95 -4.03 -30.18
C ASP A 46 -9.15 -4.10 -31.50
N SER A 47 -7.81 -4.16 -31.39
CA SER A 47 -6.94 -4.30 -32.55
C SER A 47 -7.34 -5.51 -33.39
N PRO A 48 -7.53 -5.36 -34.72
CA PRO A 48 -7.77 -6.48 -35.61
C PRO A 48 -6.51 -7.36 -35.81
N ASP A 49 -5.35 -6.88 -35.35
CA ASP A 49 -4.08 -7.60 -35.46
C ASP A 49 -3.94 -8.64 -34.32
N PRO A 50 -3.88 -9.95 -34.66
CA PRO A 50 -3.73 -11.01 -33.66
C PRO A 50 -2.37 -10.98 -32.96
N GLU A 51 -1.32 -10.46 -33.59
CA GLU A 51 0.02 -10.35 -32.98
C GLU A 51 0.03 -9.29 -31.88
N ILE A 52 -0.63 -8.16 -32.12
CA ILE A 52 -0.81 -7.10 -31.11
C ILE A 52 -1.59 -7.64 -29.92
N ARG A 53 -2.68 -8.36 -30.16
CA ARG A 53 -3.48 -8.97 -29.09
C ARG A 53 -2.68 -9.99 -28.29
N SER A 54 -1.94 -10.87 -28.97
CA SER A 54 -1.06 -11.85 -28.33
C SER A 54 0.06 -11.19 -27.53
N PHE A 55 0.64 -10.10 -28.02
CA PHE A 55 1.65 -9.32 -27.32
C PHE A 55 1.12 -8.69 -26.03
N ILE A 56 -0.09 -8.11 -26.06
CA ILE A 56 -0.76 -7.56 -24.87
C ILE A 56 -1.02 -8.68 -23.86
N GLU A 57 -1.59 -9.79 -24.31
CA GLU A 57 -1.83 -10.95 -23.46
C GLU A 57 -0.52 -11.50 -22.86
N PHE A 58 0.58 -11.51 -23.60
CA PHE A 58 1.89 -11.90 -23.10
C PHE A 58 2.41 -10.96 -22.01
N ILE A 59 2.24 -9.64 -22.17
CA ILE A 59 2.62 -8.65 -21.16
C ILE A 59 1.75 -8.79 -19.90
N VAL A 60 0.43 -8.89 -20.07
CA VAL A 60 -0.53 -8.96 -18.96
C VAL A 60 -0.44 -10.31 -18.23
N SER A 61 -0.27 -11.42 -18.95
CA SER A 61 -0.25 -12.76 -18.37
C SER A 61 0.97 -13.03 -17.48
N LYS A 62 2.08 -12.30 -17.68
CA LYS A 62 3.23 -12.34 -16.77
C LYS A 62 3.00 -11.60 -15.45
N GLN A 63 1.92 -10.84 -15.33
CA GLN A 63 1.55 -10.07 -14.14
C GLN A 63 0.46 -10.78 -13.31
N LYS A 64 0.39 -12.11 -13.38
CA LYS A 64 -0.60 -12.92 -12.62
C LYS A 64 -0.22 -13.07 -11.15
N ILE A 65 -0.26 -11.98 -10.39
CA ILE A 65 -0.79 -12.12 -9.03
C ILE A 65 -2.30 -12.12 -9.21
N SER A 66 -2.95 -13.22 -8.85
CA SER A 66 -4.42 -13.33 -8.94
C SER A 66 -5.05 -12.12 -8.25
N ILE A 67 -6.01 -11.46 -8.90
CA ILE A 67 -6.75 -10.31 -8.33
C ILE A 67 -7.32 -10.68 -6.95
N ARG A 68 -7.79 -11.92 -6.78
CA ARG A 68 -8.22 -12.45 -5.47
C ARG A 68 -7.10 -12.48 -4.43
N GLY A 69 -5.88 -12.81 -4.83
CA GLY A 69 -4.70 -12.79 -3.96
C GLY A 69 -4.34 -11.37 -3.53
N LEU A 70 -4.35 -10.40 -4.45
CA LEU A 70 -4.14 -8.97 -4.13
C LEU A 70 -5.21 -8.43 -3.18
N VAL A 71 -6.48 -8.78 -3.41
CA VAL A 71 -7.60 -8.39 -2.54
C VAL A 71 -7.44 -9.01 -1.14
N MET A 72 -7.04 -10.28 -1.06
CA MET A 72 -6.84 -10.97 0.22
C MET A 72 -5.67 -10.38 1.02
N ILE A 73 -4.59 -9.99 0.34
CA ILE A 73 -3.46 -9.28 0.96
C ILE A 73 -3.93 -7.93 1.52
N ALA A 74 -4.60 -7.12 0.70
CA ALA A 74 -5.09 -5.82 1.13
C ALA A 74 -6.09 -5.92 2.29
N ALA A 75 -6.98 -6.92 2.29
CA ALA A 75 -7.91 -7.17 3.40
C ALA A 75 -7.15 -7.51 4.70
N GLY A 76 -6.09 -8.31 4.61
CA GLY A 76 -5.21 -8.62 5.74
C GLY A 76 -4.50 -7.37 6.29
N GLU A 77 -3.97 -6.52 5.41
CA GLU A 77 -3.31 -5.28 5.78
C GLU A 77 -4.27 -4.29 6.45
N ILE A 78 -5.51 -4.15 5.94
CA ILE A 78 -6.56 -3.32 6.55
C ILE A 78 -6.95 -3.87 7.93
N ALA A 79 -7.15 -5.19 8.06
CA ALA A 79 -7.49 -5.81 9.34
C ALA A 79 -6.38 -5.61 10.38
N PHE A 80 -5.12 -5.75 9.96
CA PHE A 80 -3.97 -5.54 10.84
C PHE A 80 -3.80 -4.07 11.22
N ALA A 81 -4.01 -3.14 10.29
CA ALA A 81 -4.04 -1.71 10.57
C ALA A 81 -5.15 -1.35 11.58
N ALA A 82 -6.36 -1.91 11.40
CA ALA A 82 -7.47 -1.70 12.33
C ALA A 82 -7.13 -2.21 13.75
N LEU A 83 -6.49 -3.37 13.85
CA LEU A 83 -6.04 -3.93 15.13
C LEU A 83 -5.01 -3.02 15.80
N LEU A 84 -3.99 -2.56 15.06
CA LEU A 84 -2.98 -1.63 15.57
C LEU A 84 -3.60 -0.31 16.04
N ILE A 85 -4.56 0.24 15.30
CA ILE A 85 -5.29 1.45 15.71
C ILE A 85 -6.05 1.19 17.00
N PHE A 86 -6.78 0.07 17.09
CA PHE A 86 -7.57 -0.28 18.28
C PHE A 86 -6.68 -0.47 19.53
N LEU A 87 -5.54 -1.15 19.37
CA LEU A 87 -4.56 -1.33 20.43
C LEU A 87 -3.95 0.01 20.88
N SER A 88 -3.56 0.85 19.91
CA SER A 88 -3.05 2.20 20.19
C SER A 88 -4.08 3.05 20.94
N LEU A 89 -5.35 3.00 20.53
CA LEU A 89 -6.43 3.72 21.21
C LEU A 89 -6.66 3.18 22.63
N SER A 90 -6.59 1.86 22.83
CA SER A 90 -6.77 1.24 24.14
C SER A 90 -5.69 1.67 25.14
N PHE A 91 -4.48 1.94 24.67
CA PHE A 91 -3.40 2.49 25.50
C PHE A 91 -3.54 4.01 25.71
N ILE A 92 -3.97 4.75 24.70
CA ILE A 92 -4.03 6.23 24.73
C ILE A 92 -5.27 6.76 25.47
N VAL A 93 -6.44 6.17 25.27
CA VAL A 93 -7.73 6.67 25.80
C VAL A 93 -7.70 6.81 27.33
N PRO A 94 -7.24 5.82 28.12
CA PRO A 94 -7.13 5.98 29.56
C PRO A 94 -6.22 7.13 29.97
N ALA A 95 -5.12 7.40 29.23
CA ALA A 95 -4.19 8.49 29.53
C ALA A 95 -4.82 9.89 29.36
N PHE A 96 -5.76 10.05 28.42
CA PHE A 96 -6.50 11.29 28.23
C PHE A 96 -7.67 11.44 29.21
N PHE A 97 -8.42 10.37 29.48
CA PHE A 97 -9.57 10.41 30.41
C PHE A 97 -9.15 10.45 31.90
N ALA A 98 -7.94 10.00 32.19
CA ALA A 98 -7.29 10.17 33.49
C ALA A 98 -7.23 11.62 33.97
N TYR A 99 -7.08 12.54 33.02
CA TYR A 99 -7.00 13.97 33.29
C TYR A 99 -8.35 14.56 33.71
N ALA A 100 -9.47 13.90 33.37
CA ALA A 100 -10.83 14.37 33.64
C ALA A 100 -11.41 13.83 34.96
N ASN A 101 -11.00 12.64 35.41
CA ASN A 101 -11.36 12.09 36.72
C ASN A 101 -10.20 11.27 37.30
N PRO A 102 -9.46 11.80 38.30
CA PRO A 102 -8.26 11.14 38.84
C PRO A 102 -8.54 9.79 39.52
N ASP A 103 -9.75 9.57 40.04
CA ASP A 103 -10.14 8.29 40.67
C ASP A 103 -10.26 7.15 39.66
N VAL A 104 -10.67 7.45 38.42
CA VAL A 104 -10.77 6.45 37.33
C VAL A 104 -9.38 6.05 36.84
N PHE A 105 -8.44 7.00 36.82
CA PHE A 105 -7.03 6.74 36.54
C PHE A 105 -6.38 5.91 37.62
N LEU A 106 -6.56 6.28 38.89
CA LEU A 106 -5.99 5.56 40.03
C LEU A 106 -6.50 4.13 40.09
N GLY A 107 -7.78 3.86 39.81
CA GLY A 107 -8.33 2.51 39.73
C GLY A 107 -7.75 1.67 38.59
N TYR A 108 -7.48 2.28 37.43
CA TYR A 108 -6.89 1.61 36.27
C TYR A 108 -5.39 1.35 36.47
N LEU A 109 -4.64 2.35 36.95
CA LEU A 109 -3.24 2.21 37.32
C LEU A 109 -3.10 1.18 38.42
N TYR A 110 -3.87 1.25 39.51
CA TYR A 110 -3.75 0.29 40.62
C TYR A 110 -3.95 -1.16 40.16
N ARG A 111 -4.81 -1.41 39.18
CA ARG A 111 -5.01 -2.75 38.59
C ARG A 111 -3.90 -3.14 37.61
N ALA A 112 -3.30 -2.18 36.90
CA ALA A 112 -2.19 -2.42 35.98
C ALA A 112 -0.82 -2.51 36.70
N THR A 113 -0.61 -1.74 37.76
CA THR A 113 0.64 -1.63 38.54
C THR A 113 0.73 -2.65 39.67
N GLN A 114 -0.37 -3.25 40.13
CA GLN A 114 -0.27 -4.46 40.97
C GLN A 114 0.46 -5.62 40.25
N ALA A 115 0.61 -5.56 38.92
CA ALA A 115 1.44 -6.50 38.17
C ALA A 115 2.92 -6.06 38.02
N VAL A 116 3.25 -4.79 38.26
CA VAL A 116 4.61 -4.24 38.03
C VAL A 116 4.93 -3.18 39.10
N SER A 117 5.46 -3.61 40.25
CA SER A 117 5.93 -2.69 41.29
C SER A 117 7.35 -2.21 40.99
N VAL A 118 7.51 -1.01 40.42
CA VAL A 118 8.82 -0.36 40.29
C VAL A 118 8.69 1.15 40.54
N SER A 119 9.70 1.76 41.17
CA SER A 119 9.77 3.14 41.67
C SER A 119 9.17 4.24 40.75
N THR A 120 8.76 5.37 41.34
CA THR A 120 8.15 6.55 40.68
C THR A 120 8.92 7.14 39.49
N LEU A 121 10.23 6.88 39.38
CA LEU A 121 11.06 7.32 38.25
C LEU A 121 10.97 6.35 37.06
N ALA A 122 10.80 5.05 37.35
CA ALA A 122 10.54 4.02 36.36
C ALA A 122 9.14 4.21 35.74
N ASP A 123 8.12 4.54 36.53
CA ASP A 123 6.76 4.81 36.03
C ASP A 123 6.72 5.92 34.96
N ARG A 124 7.47 7.01 35.16
CA ARG A 124 7.52 8.10 34.16
C ARG A 124 8.20 7.69 32.86
N ILE A 125 9.23 6.84 32.95
CA ILE A 125 9.93 6.30 31.77
C ILE A 125 9.03 5.31 31.04
N VAL A 126 8.30 4.46 31.76
CA VAL A 126 7.33 3.51 31.19
C VAL A 126 6.24 4.23 30.40
N VAL A 127 5.64 5.29 30.96
CA VAL A 127 4.62 6.09 30.25
C VAL A 127 5.18 6.73 28.98
N LEU A 128 6.42 7.21 29.00
CA LEU A 128 7.07 7.80 27.83
C LEU A 128 7.37 6.75 26.75
N ILE A 129 7.80 5.55 27.15
CA ILE A 129 8.00 4.41 26.24
C ILE A 129 6.66 3.98 25.63
N ASP A 130 5.61 3.83 26.43
CA ASP A 130 4.28 3.44 25.97
C ASP A 130 3.73 4.44 24.94
N PHE A 131 3.93 5.75 25.19
CA PHE A 131 3.57 6.79 24.23
C PHE A 131 4.33 6.64 22.91
N VAL A 132 5.65 6.45 22.95
CA VAL A 132 6.47 6.25 21.75
C VAL A 132 6.03 5.00 20.99
N VAL A 133 5.78 3.88 21.69
CA VAL A 133 5.30 2.63 21.09
C VAL A 133 3.95 2.84 20.40
N CYS A 134 3.01 3.56 21.03
CA CYS A 134 1.72 3.88 20.43
C CYS A 134 1.88 4.71 19.15
N VAL A 135 2.76 5.73 19.17
CA VAL A 135 3.04 6.56 17.98
C VAL A 135 3.59 5.69 16.84
N PHE A 136 4.54 4.79 17.14
CA PHE A 136 5.08 3.86 16.14
C PHE A 136 4.03 2.89 15.60
N MET A 137 3.15 2.35 16.45
CA MET A 137 2.03 1.50 16.00
C MET A 137 1.09 2.26 15.07
N LEU A 138 0.76 3.51 15.39
CA LEU A 138 -0.14 4.35 14.59
C LEU A 138 0.49 4.71 13.24
N LEU A 139 1.78 5.05 13.21
CA LEU A 139 2.53 5.26 11.97
C LEU A 139 2.60 3.99 11.12
N SER A 140 2.81 2.83 11.74
CA SER A 140 2.82 1.54 11.05
C SER A 140 1.46 1.23 10.45
N ALA A 141 0.37 1.47 11.18
CA ALA A 141 -0.99 1.30 10.69
C ALA A 141 -1.29 2.19 9.47
N LEU A 142 -0.86 3.46 9.50
CA LEU A 142 -0.98 4.37 8.37
C LEU A 142 -0.19 3.88 7.15
N GLN A 143 1.00 3.32 7.37
CA GLN A 143 1.82 2.76 6.30
C GLN A 143 1.19 1.50 5.70
N LEU A 144 0.62 0.62 6.53
CA LEU A 144 -0.16 -0.54 6.10
C LEU A 144 -1.39 -0.13 5.27
N LEU A 145 -2.11 0.91 5.68
CA LEU A 145 -3.23 1.45 4.91
C LEU A 145 -2.80 2.00 3.54
N ARG A 146 -1.63 2.66 3.48
CA ARG A 146 -1.05 3.10 2.19
C ARG A 146 -0.72 1.92 1.30
N THR A 147 -0.05 0.89 1.84
CA THR A 147 0.27 -0.33 1.09
C THR A 147 -0.99 -1.02 0.60
N ALA A 148 -2.01 -1.16 1.45
CA ALA A 148 -3.28 -1.77 1.07
C ALA A 148 -3.95 -0.98 -0.06
N SER A 149 -3.97 0.35 0.05
CA SER A 149 -4.51 1.23 -0.98
C SER A 149 -3.77 1.08 -2.32
N ASP A 150 -2.44 1.04 -2.31
CA ASP A 150 -1.66 0.83 -3.54
C ASP A 150 -1.89 -0.58 -4.12
N THR A 151 -2.02 -1.59 -3.26
CA THR A 151 -2.30 -2.98 -3.63
C THR A 151 -3.68 -3.11 -4.30
N LEU A 152 -4.71 -2.45 -3.75
CA LEU A 152 -6.06 -2.38 -4.33
C LEU A 152 -6.08 -1.60 -5.64
N ARG A 153 -5.32 -0.49 -5.73
CA ARG A 153 -5.20 0.30 -6.96
C ARG A 153 -4.52 -0.50 -8.08
N ASN A 154 -3.49 -1.26 -7.75
CA ASN A 154 -2.80 -2.15 -8.69
C ASN A 154 -3.68 -3.34 -9.11
N ALA A 155 -4.63 -3.76 -8.27
CA ALA A 155 -5.65 -4.76 -8.61
C ALA A 155 -6.77 -4.22 -9.52
N GLY A 156 -6.71 -2.95 -9.94
CA GLY A 156 -7.71 -2.34 -10.83
C GLY A 156 -8.95 -1.79 -10.12
N MET A 157 -9.01 -1.88 -8.78
CA MET A 157 -10.09 -1.28 -8.00
C MET A 157 -9.76 0.20 -7.74
N ARG A 158 -10.11 1.06 -8.68
CA ARG A 158 -10.13 2.51 -8.44
C ARG A 158 -11.44 2.84 -7.72
N VAL A 159 -11.35 3.56 -6.61
CA VAL A 159 -12.51 4.21 -6.01
C VAL A 159 -13.05 5.16 -7.08
N THR A 160 -14.19 4.81 -7.65
CA THR A 160 -14.94 5.76 -8.50
C THR A 160 -15.42 6.82 -7.54
N GLU A 161 -14.92 8.05 -7.68
CA GLU A 161 -15.48 9.18 -6.97
C GLU A 161 -16.97 9.23 -7.30
N ALA A 162 -17.79 8.99 -6.27
CA ALA A 162 -19.23 9.12 -6.38
C ALA A 162 -19.52 10.60 -6.61
N ASN A 163 -19.90 10.92 -7.84
CA ASN A 163 -20.50 12.19 -8.22
C ASN A 163 -21.91 12.28 -7.63
#